data_AF-A0A1M5AX29-F1
#
_entry.id   AF-A0A1M5AX29-F1
#
_cell.length_a   1.000
_cell.length_b   1.000
_cell.length_c   1.000
_cell.angle_alpha   90.00
_cell.angle_beta   90.00
_cell.angle_gamma   90.00
#
_symmetry.space_group_name_H-M   'P 1'
#
loop_
_entity.id
_entity.type
_entity.pdbx_description
1 polymer ?
#
loop_
_entity_poly.entity_id
_entity_poly.type
_entity_poly.pdbx_seq_one_letter_code
_entity_poly.pdbx_strand_id
1 'polypeptide(L)'
;MADLQYFQPTRVADMVGEENISEMLSGYLISLDESLSQLRSYWQDGDIQHVRMTSHRMKSSARFIGADELAEVLQQIETDSLNEADNICTQTTRLSVVEQWCHELTQEIHHYLDSAS
;
A
#
# COMPACT_ATOMS: atom_id res chain seq x y z
N MET A 1 3.73 -13.67 19.95
CA MET A 1 3.47 -12.49 19.11
C MET A 1 3.93 -12.86 17.73
N ALA A 2 3.07 -12.77 16.72
CA ALA A 2 3.52 -12.92 15.33
C ALA A 2 4.62 -11.85 15.10
N ASP A 3 5.74 -12.24 14.50
CA ASP A 3 6.69 -11.28 13.96
C ASP A 3 5.98 -10.58 12.80
N LEU A 4 5.43 -9.39 13.08
CA LEU A 4 4.80 -8.55 12.07
C LEU A 4 5.91 -7.81 11.33
N GLN A 5 5.99 -8.03 10.03
CA GLN A 5 7.04 -7.53 9.15
C GLN A 5 6.54 -6.42 8.23
N TYR A 6 5.26 -6.41 7.89
CA TYR A 6 4.70 -5.56 6.84
C TYR A 6 3.90 -4.37 7.39
N PHE A 7 3.46 -4.39 8.65
CA PHE A 7 2.79 -3.25 9.28
C PHE A 7 3.00 -3.20 10.81
N GLN A 8 2.54 -2.10 11.43
CA GLN A 8 2.68 -1.86 12.88
C GLN A 8 1.30 -1.63 13.53
N PRO A 9 0.71 -2.64 14.20
CA PRO A 9 -0.62 -2.52 14.81
C PRO A 9 -0.65 -1.50 15.96
N THR A 10 0.46 -1.33 16.69
CA THR A 10 0.57 -0.30 17.72
C THR A 10 0.40 1.10 17.15
N ARG A 11 0.90 1.36 15.95
CA ARG A 11 0.74 2.65 15.26
C ARG A 11 -0.71 2.91 14.88
N VAL A 12 -1.43 1.86 14.45
CA VAL A 12 -2.87 1.94 14.21
C VAL A 12 -3.60 2.22 15.53
N ALA A 13 -3.25 1.50 16.60
CA ALA A 13 -3.82 1.68 17.93
C ALA A 13 -3.64 3.11 18.46
N ASP A 14 -2.46 3.70 18.27
CA ASP A 14 -2.17 5.08 18.66
C ASP A 14 -3.06 6.10 17.93
N MET A 15 -3.53 5.77 16.73
CA MET A 15 -4.35 6.65 15.90
C MET A 15 -5.86 6.47 16.10
N VAL A 16 -6.33 5.24 16.33
CA VAL A 16 -7.77 4.93 16.39
C VAL A 16 -8.23 4.29 17.71
N GLY A 17 -7.32 3.93 18.61
CA GLY A 17 -7.59 3.14 19.83
C GLY A 17 -7.50 1.64 19.58
N GLU A 18 -7.07 0.88 20.59
CA GLU A 18 -6.84 -0.58 20.48
C GLU A 18 -8.11 -1.34 20.08
N GLU A 19 -9.28 -0.90 20.52
CA GLU A 19 -10.57 -1.53 20.20
C GLU A 19 -11.00 -1.38 18.74
N ASN A 20 -10.44 -0.39 18.02
CA ASN A 20 -10.84 -0.05 16.65
C ASN A 20 -9.83 -0.53 15.59
N ILE A 21 -8.74 -1.18 16.00
CA ILE A 21 -7.70 -1.67 15.07
C ILE A 21 -8.33 -2.58 14.01
N SER A 22 -9.17 -3.53 14.41
CA SER A 22 -9.71 -4.54 13.51
C SER A 22 -10.63 -3.95 12.43
N GLU A 23 -11.50 -3.00 12.81
CA GLU A 23 -12.36 -2.28 11.87
C GLU A 23 -11.53 -1.43 10.91
N MET A 24 -10.54 -0.71 11.44
CA MET A 24 -9.67 0.15 10.64
C MET A 24 -8.82 -0.65 9.64
N LEU A 25 -8.24 -1.78 10.06
CA LEU A 25 -7.48 -2.66 9.18
C LEU A 25 -8.36 -3.28 8.10
N SER A 26 -9.59 -3.67 8.42
CA SER A 26 -10.54 -4.19 7.43
C SER A 26 -10.90 -3.14 6.38
N GLY A 27 -11.17 -1.90 6.82
CA GLY A 27 -11.41 -0.77 5.91
C GLY A 27 -10.18 -0.43 5.06
N TYR A 28 -8.99 -0.52 5.64
CA TYR A 28 -7.74 -0.34 4.91
C TYR A 28 -7.56 -1.37 3.80
N LEU A 29 -7.83 -2.66 4.05
CA LEU A 29 -7.71 -3.71 3.05
C LEU A 29 -8.63 -3.49 1.84
N ILE A 30 -9.88 -3.05 2.08
CA ILE A 30 -10.81 -2.70 1.01
C ILE A 30 -10.25 -1.55 0.16
N SER A 31 -9.78 -0.48 0.81
CA SER A 31 -9.22 0.67 0.12
C SER A 31 -7.91 0.34 -0.63
N LEU A 32 -7.10 -0.56 -0.09
CA LEU A 32 -5.86 -1.02 -0.71
C LEU A 32 -6.14 -1.77 -2.01
N ASP A 33 -7.11 -2.69 -2.01
CA ASP A 33 -7.50 -3.47 -3.20
C ASP A 33 -8.04 -2.56 -4.32
N GLU A 34 -8.91 -1.61 -3.98
CA GLU A 34 -9.43 -0.61 -4.93
C GLU A 34 -8.30 0.24 -5.52
N SER A 35 -7.38 0.72 -4.67
CA SER A 35 -6.27 1.57 -5.09
C SER A 35 -5.25 0.80 -5.95
N LEU A 36 -4.96 -0.45 -5.60
CA LEU A 36 -4.07 -1.31 -6.37
C LEU A 36 -4.65 -1.63 -7.74
N SER A 37 -5.95 -1.90 -7.81
CA SER A 37 -6.67 -2.13 -9.07
C SER A 37 -6.63 -0.89 -9.96
N GLN A 38 -6.84 0.30 -9.39
CA GLN A 38 -6.69 1.56 -10.11
C GLN A 38 -5.25 1.78 -10.60
N LEU A 39 -4.26 1.56 -9.73
CA LEU A 39 -2.85 1.70 -10.08
C LEU A 39 -2.49 0.80 -11.26
N ARG A 40 -2.93 -0.47 -11.23
CA ARG A 40 -2.71 -1.43 -12.33
C ARG A 40 -3.33 -0.94 -13.64
N SER A 41 -4.57 -0.44 -13.61
CA SER A 41 -5.23 0.10 -14.80
C SER A 41 -4.45 1.28 -15.39
N TYR A 42 -4.13 2.29 -14.58
CA TYR A 42 -3.39 3.47 -15.03
C TYR A 42 -1.99 3.11 -15.54
N TRP A 43 -1.35 2.11 -14.94
CA TRP A 43 -0.06 1.59 -15.39
C TRP A 43 -0.17 0.96 -16.78
N GLN A 44 -1.20 0.15 -17.03
CA GLN A 44 -1.44 -0.46 -18.34
C GLN A 44 -1.79 0.58 -19.41
N ASP A 45 -2.56 1.61 -19.03
CA ASP A 45 -2.94 2.71 -19.92
C ASP A 45 -1.80 3.69 -20.19
N GLY A 46 -0.67 3.57 -19.47
CA GLY A 46 0.46 4.50 -19.59
C GLY A 46 0.18 5.88 -19.01
N ASP A 47 -0.83 6.01 -18.14
CA ASP A 47 -1.24 7.26 -17.52
C ASP A 47 -0.37 7.58 -16.30
N ILE A 48 0.80 8.17 -16.57
CA ILE A 48 1.80 8.52 -15.56
C ILE A 48 1.22 9.46 -14.49
N GLN A 49 0.33 10.39 -14.88
CA GLN A 49 -0.27 11.34 -13.95
C GLN A 49 -1.14 10.63 -12.92
N HIS A 50 -2.00 9.71 -13.37
CA HIS A 50 -2.84 8.95 -12.45
C HIS A 50 -2.07 7.88 -11.67
N VAL A 51 -1.02 7.27 -12.25
CA VAL A 51 -0.09 6.41 -11.51
C VAL A 51 0.51 7.18 -10.33
N ARG A 52 1.04 8.39 -10.57
CA ARG A 52 1.60 9.25 -9.53
C ARG A 52 0.59 9.56 -8.43
N MET A 53 -0.61 10.00 -8.82
CA MET A 53 -1.65 10.39 -7.87
C MET A 53 -2.11 9.22 -7.00
N THR A 54 -2.26 8.04 -7.61
CA THR A 54 -2.64 6.82 -6.90
C THR A 54 -1.52 6.36 -5.97
N SER A 55 -0.26 6.37 -6.41
CA SER A 55 0.89 6.05 -5.55
C SER A 55 1.01 6.99 -4.35
N HIS A 56 0.77 8.30 -4.53
CA HIS A 56 0.76 9.27 -3.43
C HIS A 56 -0.32 8.96 -2.39
N ARG A 57 -1.53 8.58 -2.82
CA ARG A 57 -2.63 8.19 -1.94
C ARG A 57 -2.31 6.91 -1.18
N MET A 58 -1.90 5.86 -1.88
CA MET A 58 -1.52 4.57 -1.29
C MET A 58 -0.35 4.73 -0.30
N LYS A 59 0.61 5.62 -0.59
CA LYS A 59 1.73 5.90 0.32
C LYS A 59 1.23 6.47 1.65
N SER A 60 0.28 7.40 1.58
CA SER A 60 -0.28 8.04 2.77
C SER A 60 -1.04 7.03 3.63
N SER A 61 -1.82 6.14 3.02
CA SER A 61 -2.52 5.08 3.73
C SER A 61 -1.56 4.01 4.26
N ALA A 62 -0.51 3.64 3.53
CA ALA A 62 0.51 2.70 4.01
C ALA A 62 1.24 3.23 5.26
N ARG A 63 1.63 4.51 5.28
CA ARG A 63 2.24 5.15 6.46
C ARG A 63 1.32 5.19 7.67
N PHE A 64 0.01 5.29 7.44
CA PHE A 64 -0.98 5.30 8.52
C PHE A 64 -0.92 4.01 9.34
N ILE A 65 -0.81 2.86 8.67
CA ILE A 65 -0.76 1.55 9.35
C ILE A 65 0.67 1.10 9.71
N GLY A 66 1.68 1.94 9.43
CA GLY A 66 3.09 1.60 9.66
C GLY A 66 3.68 0.62 8.63
N ALA A 67 3.09 0.54 7.43
CA ALA A 67 3.67 -0.18 6.30
C ALA A 67 4.72 0.69 5.60
N ASP A 68 5.80 1.01 6.30
CA ASP A 68 6.80 1.99 5.87
C ASP A 68 7.53 1.53 4.59
N GLU A 69 7.86 0.25 4.45
CA GLU A 69 8.50 -0.30 3.24
C GLU A 69 7.63 -0.13 1.98
N LEU A 70 6.32 -0.45 2.07
CA LEU A 70 5.39 -0.22 0.97
C LEU A 70 5.29 1.27 0.64
N ALA A 71 5.27 2.14 1.66
CA ALA A 71 5.26 3.58 1.46
C ALA A 71 6.53 4.08 0.76
N GLU A 72 7.70 3.50 1.03
CA GLU A 72 8.94 3.84 0.35
C GLU A 72 8.91 3.43 -1.13
N VAL A 73 8.44 2.21 -1.45
CA VAL A 73 8.27 1.77 -2.84
C VAL A 73 7.33 2.71 -3.60
N LEU A 74 6.20 3.10 -2.99
CA LEU A 74 5.24 4.03 -3.60
C LEU A 74 5.81 5.44 -3.75
N GLN A 75 6.66 5.88 -2.82
CA GLN A 75 7.37 7.16 -2.93
C GLN A 75 8.38 7.16 -4.09
N GLN A 76 9.07 6.04 -4.34
CA GLN A 76 9.97 5.91 -5.48
C GLN A 76 9.20 6.01 -6.80
N ILE A 77 8.03 5.36 -6.90
CA ILE A 77 7.16 5.45 -8.07
C ILE A 77 6.67 6.89 -8.27
N GLU A 78 6.19 7.55 -7.22
CA GLU A 78 5.78 8.95 -7.28
C GLU A 78 6.91 9.88 -7.72
N THR A 79 8.13 9.65 -7.23
CA THR A 79 9.31 10.47 -7.57
C THR A 79 9.74 10.24 -9.01
N ASP A 80 9.79 8.99 -9.45
CA ASP A 80 10.24 8.67 -10.80
C ASP A 80 9.19 9.03 -11.87
N SER A 81 7.90 9.03 -11.51
CA SER A 81 6.83 9.55 -12.37
C SER A 81 6.92 11.06 -12.64
N LEU A 82 7.71 11.82 -11.87
CA LEU A 82 8.01 13.23 -12.15
C LEU A 82 9.05 13.39 -13.26
N ASN A 83 9.84 12.35 -13.52
CA ASN A 83 10.89 12.39 -14.52
C ASN A 83 10.29 12.05 -15.90
N GLU A 84 9.95 13.09 -16.67
CA GLU A 84 9.33 12.95 -18.00
C GLU A 84 10.19 12.19 -19.02
N ALA A 85 11.49 12.01 -18.75
CA ALA A 85 12.40 11.29 -19.64
C ALA A 85 12.20 9.77 -19.63
N ASP A 86 11.55 9.20 -18.61
CA ASP A 86 11.36 7.76 -18.45
C ASP A 86 9.89 7.46 -18.17
N ASN A 87 9.23 6.77 -19.10
CA ASN A 87 7.87 6.32 -18.86
C ASN A 87 7.91 5.12 -17.91
N ILE A 88 7.74 5.41 -16.62
CA ILE A 88 7.69 4.41 -15.55
C ILE A 88 6.68 3.30 -15.80
N CYS A 89 5.59 3.57 -16.55
CA CYS A 89 4.59 2.56 -16.89
C CYS A 89 5.14 1.43 -17.77
N THR A 90 6.28 1.65 -18.45
CA THR A 90 6.97 0.58 -19.21
C THR A 90 7.76 -0.37 -18.31
N GLN A 91 8.00 0.00 -17.05
CA GLN A 91 8.79 -0.76 -16.09
C GLN A 91 7.91 -1.70 -15.26
N THR A 92 7.41 -2.76 -15.90
CA THR A 92 6.47 -3.73 -15.29
C THR A 92 6.96 -4.35 -13.99
N THR A 93 8.29 -4.51 -13.83
CA THR A 93 8.88 -5.01 -12.58
C THR A 93 8.51 -4.18 -11.37
N ARG A 94 8.39 -2.85 -11.50
CA ARG A 94 8.03 -1.96 -10.39
C ARG A 94 6.59 -2.17 -9.93
N LEU A 95 5.67 -2.33 -10.88
CA LEU A 95 4.29 -2.67 -10.57
C LEU A 95 4.22 -4.02 -9.84
N SER A 96 4.93 -5.03 -10.32
CA SER A 96 4.97 -6.36 -9.67
C SER A 96 5.53 -6.31 -8.24
N VAL A 97 6.50 -5.42 -7.97
CA VAL A 97 7.00 -5.22 -6.60
C VAL A 97 5.91 -4.63 -5.70
N VAL A 98 5.16 -3.62 -6.16
CA VAL A 98 4.03 -3.07 -5.40
C VAL A 98 2.97 -4.14 -5.15
N GLU A 99 2.62 -4.91 -6.17
CA GLU A 99 1.63 -5.99 -6.06
C GLU A 99 2.05 -7.05 -5.03
N GLN A 100 3.33 -7.44 -5.03
CA GLN A 100 3.86 -8.38 -4.04
C GLN A 100 3.77 -7.80 -2.63
N TRP A 101 4.20 -6.55 -2.42
CA TRP A 101 4.11 -5.91 -1.11
C TRP A 101 2.66 -5.81 -0.62
N CYS A 102 1.72 -5.43 -1.50
CA CYS A 102 0.30 -5.39 -1.14
C CYS A 102 -0.24 -6.78 -0.78
N HIS A 103 0.19 -7.82 -1.49
CA HIS A 103 -0.20 -9.19 -1.21
C HIS A 103 0.29 -9.66 0.17
N GLU A 104 1.58 -9.52 0.44
CA GLU A 104 2.19 -9.93 1.72
C GLU A 104 1.57 -9.16 2.90
N LEU A 105 1.42 -7.84 2.76
CA LEU A 105 0.75 -7.00 3.74
C LEU A 105 -0.69 -7.46 4.02
N THR A 106 -1.44 -7.79 2.96
CA THR A 106 -2.81 -8.27 3.09
C THR A 106 -2.87 -9.61 3.84
N GLN A 107 -1.98 -10.54 3.52
CA GLN A 107 -1.89 -11.82 4.23
C GLN A 107 -1.55 -11.62 5.71
N GLU A 108 -0.59 -10.74 6.02
CA GLU A 108 -0.21 -10.46 7.40
C GLU A 108 -1.34 -9.80 8.20
N ILE A 109 -2.04 -8.82 7.61
CA ILE A 109 -3.20 -8.20 8.25
C ILE A 109 -4.31 -9.23 8.50
N HIS A 110 -4.63 -10.10 7.55
CA HIS A 110 -5.62 -11.16 7.76
C HIS A 110 -5.22 -12.10 8.90
N HIS A 111 -3.97 -12.57 8.92
CA HIS A 111 -3.47 -13.40 10.03
C HIS A 111 -3.56 -12.69 11.38
N TYR A 112 -3.25 -11.39 11.43
CA TYR A 112 -3.40 -10.59 12.64
C TYR A 112 -4.86 -10.54 13.10
N LEU A 113 -5.80 -10.23 12.20
CA LEU A 113 -7.23 -10.16 12.49
C LEU A 113 -7.79 -11.51 12.97
N ASP A 114 -7.40 -12.61 12.32
CA ASP A 114 -7.81 -13.96 12.72
C ASP A 114 -7.26 -14.35 14.09
N SER A 115 -6.03 -13.92 14.41
CA SER A 115 -5.39 -14.20 15.71
C SER A 115 -5.91 -13.34 16.86
N ALA A 116 -6.50 -12.19 16.54
CA ALA A 116 -7.08 -11.24 17.49
C ALA A 116 -8.57 -11.50 17.77
N SER A 117 -9.18 -12.45 17.05
CA SER A 117 -10.59 -12.86 17.17
C SER A 117 -10.83 -13.97 18.20
#